data_AF-A0A2E6TX71-F1
#
_entry.id   AF-A0A2E6TX71-F1
#
_cell.length_a   1.000
_cell.length_b   1.000
_cell.length_c   1.000
_cell.angle_alpha   90.00
_cell.angle_beta   90.00
_cell.angle_gamma   90.00
#
_symmetry.space_group_name_H-M   'P 1'
#
loop_
_entity.id
_entity.type
_entity.pdbx_description
1 polymer ?
#
loop_
_entity_poly.entity_id
_entity_poly.type
_entity_poly.pdbx_seq_one_letter_code
_entity_poly.pdbx_strand_id
1 'polypeptide(L)'
;MKSPQPNRRQFLATTAAASLAPALVTASPKRNTVRFTLRERKETAKDTGMFHTLRRQEHWDPAESAIVVCDMWDLHHCLNATRRGGELAPRMNEVIKAARKLGFTIIHAPSSCVKAYENHPARKHVLDTPKAKTLPKDIDLWCKQIPSEEAGKYPIDQSDGGEDDDPVEHQKWAEELKARGRNPRAPWKKQMDGLEIHDADYISDSGSEIWSVMEHRKIRNVILLGVHTNMCVLGRPFGLRQMARNGKNVVLMRDMTDTMYNPKRAPFVSHFTGTDLIVEHIEKYVCPTITSDALIGGQPFRFKHDKRPNLLIIMAEREYKTNQTLPKFAAEHLGHLFSVNTIHANVNERNDLPGLEAIKEADVVLLSVRRRLLAPEKMKLLREYVAAGKPIVGVRTSSHAFALRKDKPGPELADWPEFDRDIFGGNYTGHHGHGPKVTLTSPAVGRVHPILMGVDLSKLKGTGSLYKTTPLAKGATELIRGSIKDAKPEAIAWTHKPKSGNRVFYTSLGHIDEFPQPPMNVLLKNALCWAAKIPFPQAKRK
;
A
#
# COMPACT_ATOMS: atom_id res chain seq x y z
N MET A 1 -76.55 44.63 -33.78
CA MET A 1 -76.27 44.26 -35.18
C MET A 1 -75.57 42.91 -35.21
N LYS A 2 -76.24 41.90 -35.80
CA LYS A 2 -75.80 40.56 -36.30
C LYS A 2 -74.90 39.68 -35.40
N SER A 3 -75.42 38.78 -34.54
CA SER A 3 -76.00 37.41 -34.75
C SER A 3 -74.95 36.28 -34.90
N PRO A 4 -75.22 34.99 -34.57
CA PRO A 4 -75.97 34.39 -33.44
C PRO A 4 -75.25 33.17 -32.78
N GLN A 5 -75.79 32.67 -31.66
CA GLN A 5 -75.43 31.38 -31.04
C GLN A 5 -75.92 30.15 -31.86
N PRO A 6 -75.44 28.92 -31.53
CA PRO A 6 -76.38 27.95 -30.93
C PRO A 6 -75.82 26.97 -29.86
N ASN A 7 -76.67 26.73 -28.84
CA ASN A 7 -77.00 25.52 -28.07
C ASN A 7 -75.98 24.42 -27.62
N ARG A 8 -75.82 24.37 -26.28
CA ARG A 8 -76.10 23.26 -25.31
C ARG A 8 -75.76 21.79 -25.65
N ARG A 9 -75.01 21.12 -24.74
CA ARG A 9 -75.35 19.80 -24.15
C ARG A 9 -74.54 19.47 -22.87
N GLN A 10 -75.13 18.61 -22.06
CA GLN A 10 -74.91 18.35 -20.62
C GLN A 10 -73.59 17.67 -20.25
N PHE A 11 -73.10 17.92 -19.03
CA PHE A 11 -72.25 16.98 -18.30
C PHE A 11 -72.88 16.68 -16.92
N LEU A 12 -73.13 15.39 -16.68
CA LEU A 12 -73.56 14.84 -15.39
C LEU A 12 -72.44 14.96 -14.36
N ALA A 13 -72.80 15.32 -13.13
CA ALA A 13 -71.95 15.22 -11.96
C ALA A 13 -72.06 13.81 -11.36
N THR A 14 -70.95 13.10 -11.23
CA THR A 14 -70.82 11.89 -10.43
C THR A 14 -69.82 12.13 -9.29
N THR A 15 -70.33 12.10 -8.07
CA THR A 15 -69.57 12.12 -6.82
C THR A 15 -68.92 10.76 -6.58
N ALA A 16 -67.60 10.68 -6.56
CA ALA A 16 -66.85 9.50 -6.11
C ALA A 16 -66.33 9.74 -4.69
N ALA A 17 -66.86 8.98 -3.72
CA ALA A 17 -66.36 8.92 -2.36
C ALA A 17 -65.03 8.15 -2.33
N ALA A 18 -63.95 8.80 -1.91
CA ALA A 18 -62.64 8.17 -1.73
C ALA A 18 -62.55 7.52 -0.34
N SER A 19 -62.50 6.19 -0.31
CA SER A 19 -62.17 5.38 0.86
C SER A 19 -60.66 5.43 1.13
N LEU A 20 -60.27 6.02 2.26
CA LEU A 20 -58.91 5.97 2.79
C LEU A 20 -58.64 4.61 3.43
N ALA A 21 -57.93 3.73 2.73
CA ALA A 21 -57.29 2.57 3.33
C ALA A 21 -55.95 3.01 3.99
N PRO A 22 -55.61 2.54 5.19
CA PRO A 22 -54.33 2.87 5.81
C PRO A 22 -53.21 2.13 5.07
N ALA A 23 -52.28 2.91 4.48
CA ALA A 23 -51.05 2.36 3.93
C ALA A 23 -50.21 1.79 5.08
N LEU A 24 -50.07 0.46 5.14
CA LEU A 24 -49.03 -0.16 5.94
C LEU A 24 -47.66 0.30 5.40
N VAL A 25 -47.04 1.23 6.11
CA VAL A 25 -45.62 1.52 5.96
C VAL A 25 -44.87 0.30 6.48
N THR A 26 -44.54 -0.63 5.59
CA THR A 26 -43.57 -1.68 5.90
C THR A 26 -42.21 -1.00 6.06
N ALA A 27 -41.77 -0.85 7.31
CA ALA A 27 -40.40 -0.45 7.58
C ALA A 27 -39.46 -1.40 6.85
N SER A 28 -38.72 -0.89 5.87
CA SER A 28 -37.65 -1.65 5.24
C SER A 28 -36.67 -2.07 6.34
N PRO A 29 -36.27 -3.35 6.44
CA PRO A 29 -35.33 -3.77 7.47
C PRO A 29 -34.07 -2.92 7.35
N LYS A 30 -33.61 -2.33 8.46
CA LYS A 30 -32.33 -1.62 8.52
C LYS A 30 -31.27 -2.59 7.98
N ARG A 31 -30.78 -2.37 6.76
CA ARG A 31 -29.65 -3.13 6.20
C ARG A 31 -28.45 -2.80 7.07
N ASN A 32 -27.99 -3.78 7.84
CA ASN A 32 -26.75 -3.67 8.62
C ASN A 32 -25.58 -3.71 7.64
N THR A 33 -25.18 -2.55 7.12
CA THR A 33 -24.02 -2.45 6.23
C THR A 33 -22.72 -2.39 7.02
N VAL A 34 -21.66 -2.92 6.44
CA VAL A 34 -20.30 -2.85 6.97
C VAL A 34 -19.55 -1.76 6.22
N ARG A 35 -18.92 -0.85 6.97
CA ARG A 35 -18.12 0.23 6.39
C ARG A 35 -16.69 -0.25 6.14
N PHE A 36 -16.24 -0.17 4.90
CA PHE A 36 -14.87 -0.46 4.48
C PHE A 36 -14.14 0.80 4.04
N THR A 37 -12.84 0.89 4.37
CA THR A 37 -11.92 1.85 3.75
C THR A 37 -11.13 1.13 2.66
N LEU A 38 -11.52 1.34 1.41
CA LEU A 38 -10.85 0.76 0.24
C LEU A 38 -9.62 1.59 -0.08
N ARG A 39 -8.50 0.91 -0.35
CA ARG A 39 -7.26 1.50 -0.87
C ARG A 39 -7.09 1.15 -2.34
N GLU A 40 -6.83 2.14 -3.17
CA GLU A 40 -6.57 1.99 -4.60
C GLU A 40 -5.38 2.86 -5.02
N ARG A 41 -4.80 2.58 -6.18
CA ARG A 41 -3.72 3.40 -6.76
C ARG A 41 -4.15 3.95 -8.11
N LYS A 42 -4.13 5.28 -8.23
CA LYS A 42 -4.44 5.98 -9.47
C LYS A 42 -3.23 6.73 -9.97
N GLU A 43 -3.00 6.67 -11.27
CA GLU A 43 -1.88 7.38 -11.87
C GLU A 43 -2.02 8.90 -11.64
N THR A 44 -0.91 9.58 -11.35
CA THR A 44 -0.92 11.02 -11.02
C THR A 44 -1.35 11.88 -12.21
N ALA A 45 -0.95 11.45 -13.40
CA ALA A 45 -1.45 11.87 -14.70
C ALA A 45 -1.13 10.77 -15.71
N LYS A 46 -1.77 10.82 -16.88
CA LYS A 46 -1.55 9.86 -17.97
C LYS A 46 -0.05 9.72 -18.30
N ASP A 47 0.42 8.48 -18.41
CA ASP A 47 1.77 8.11 -18.88
C ASP A 47 2.92 8.64 -17.99
N THR A 48 2.66 8.94 -16.71
CA THR A 48 3.68 9.38 -15.76
C THR A 48 4.41 8.24 -15.06
N GLY A 49 3.78 7.06 -14.96
CA GLY A 49 4.27 5.94 -14.16
C GLY A 49 4.29 6.19 -12.65
N MET A 50 3.78 7.34 -12.19
CA MET A 50 3.67 7.72 -10.78
C MET A 50 2.22 7.55 -10.33
N PHE A 51 2.01 7.09 -9.09
CA PHE A 51 0.67 6.79 -8.59
C PHE A 51 0.39 7.46 -7.24
N HIS A 52 -0.83 7.96 -7.09
CA HIS A 52 -1.39 8.33 -5.80
C HIS A 52 -1.97 7.10 -5.12
N THR A 53 -1.66 6.92 -3.85
CA THR A 53 -2.38 5.97 -2.98
C THR A 53 -3.61 6.67 -2.42
N LEU A 54 -4.79 6.26 -2.85
CA LEU A 54 -6.06 6.88 -2.48
C LEU A 54 -6.88 5.96 -1.58
N ARG A 55 -7.70 6.57 -0.73
CA ARG A 55 -8.62 5.85 0.16
C ARG A 55 -10.03 6.37 -0.05
N ARG A 56 -11.01 5.47 -0.09
CA ARG A 56 -12.44 5.83 -0.15
C ARG A 56 -13.27 4.93 0.75
N GLN A 57 -14.34 5.50 1.31
CA GLN A 57 -15.29 4.74 2.13
C GLN A 57 -16.32 4.04 1.24
N GLU A 58 -16.62 2.79 1.54
CA GLU A 58 -17.75 2.06 0.97
C GLU A 58 -18.56 1.37 2.07
N HIS A 59 -19.83 1.08 1.79
CA HIS A 59 -20.73 0.37 2.69
C HIS A 59 -21.28 -0.86 1.97
N TRP A 60 -20.99 -2.05 2.48
CA TRP A 60 -21.43 -3.30 1.87
C TRP A 60 -22.48 -3.97 2.72
N ASP A 61 -23.51 -4.51 2.07
CA ASP A 61 -24.49 -5.39 2.69
C ASP A 61 -23.89 -6.81 2.81
N PRO A 62 -23.67 -7.35 4.01
CA PRO A 62 -23.13 -8.69 4.20
C PRO A 62 -23.91 -9.77 3.46
N ALA A 63 -25.24 -9.63 3.36
CA ALA A 63 -26.10 -10.62 2.70
C ALA A 63 -25.87 -10.67 1.18
N GLU A 64 -25.33 -9.61 0.59
CA GLU A 64 -24.97 -9.52 -0.84
C GLU A 64 -23.45 -9.63 -1.04
N SER A 65 -22.71 -10.09 -0.02
CA SER A 65 -21.24 -10.13 0.00
C SER A 65 -20.70 -11.51 0.37
N ALA A 66 -19.57 -11.89 -0.22
CA ALA A 66 -18.89 -13.15 0.08
C ALA A 66 -17.42 -12.95 0.43
N ILE A 67 -16.88 -13.85 1.26
CA ILE A 67 -15.44 -14.04 1.44
C ILE A 67 -15.05 -15.35 0.77
N VAL A 68 -14.09 -15.30 -0.14
CA VAL A 68 -13.48 -16.49 -0.74
C VAL A 68 -12.11 -16.73 -0.11
N VAL A 69 -11.95 -17.89 0.52
CA VAL A 69 -10.71 -18.35 1.14
C VAL A 69 -9.92 -19.15 0.11
N CYS A 70 -8.93 -18.51 -0.51
CA CYS A 70 -8.14 -19.10 -1.58
C CYS A 70 -6.97 -19.92 -1.03
N ASP A 71 -6.97 -21.22 -1.34
CA ASP A 71 -5.76 -22.07 -1.32
C ASP A 71 -4.98 -22.09 0.01
N MET A 72 -5.69 -21.96 1.15
CA MET A 72 -5.11 -22.09 2.50
C MET A 72 -4.88 -23.57 2.87
N TRP A 73 -3.98 -24.23 2.16
CA TRP A 73 -3.74 -25.67 2.30
C TRP A 73 -3.07 -26.08 3.62
N ASP A 74 -3.19 -27.36 3.97
CA ASP A 74 -2.54 -27.97 5.14
C ASP A 74 -1.01 -27.93 5.08
N LEU A 75 -0.41 -28.10 3.89
CA LEU A 75 1.04 -28.09 3.66
C LEU A 75 1.37 -27.55 2.26
N HIS A 76 2.60 -27.06 2.09
CA HIS A 76 3.14 -26.64 0.80
C HIS A 76 4.56 -27.22 0.56
N HIS A 77 5.00 -27.27 -0.70
CA HIS A 77 6.35 -27.76 -1.03
C HIS A 77 7.44 -26.82 -0.48
N CYS A 78 7.13 -25.51 -0.39
CA CYS A 78 7.92 -24.52 0.33
C CYS A 78 7.58 -24.58 1.82
N LEU A 79 8.59 -24.82 2.66
CA LEU A 79 8.46 -24.86 4.11
C LEU A 79 8.10 -23.47 4.66
N ASN A 80 8.71 -22.42 4.15
CA ASN A 80 8.44 -21.04 4.54
C ASN A 80 7.01 -20.61 4.17
N ALA A 81 6.47 -21.04 3.02
CA ALA A 81 5.06 -20.85 2.68
C ALA A 81 4.13 -21.58 3.66
N THR A 82 4.49 -22.81 4.06
CA THR A 82 3.75 -23.57 5.10
C THR A 82 3.75 -22.80 6.44
N ARG A 83 4.91 -22.28 6.86
CA ARG A 83 5.06 -21.50 8.10
C ARG A 83 4.23 -20.20 8.05
N ARG A 84 4.31 -19.43 6.96
CA ARG A 84 3.54 -18.19 6.77
C ARG A 84 2.03 -18.45 6.70
N GLY A 85 1.59 -19.49 6.01
CA GLY A 85 0.20 -19.92 5.99
C GLY A 85 -0.32 -20.24 7.39
N GLY A 86 0.47 -20.97 8.20
CA GLY A 86 0.15 -21.26 9.59
C GLY A 86 0.09 -20.01 10.48
N GLU A 87 0.89 -18.99 10.20
CA GLU A 87 0.87 -17.71 10.93
C GLU A 87 -0.36 -16.84 10.59
N LEU A 88 -0.81 -16.87 9.33
CA LEU A 88 -2.03 -16.19 8.88
C LEU A 88 -3.30 -16.83 9.46
N ALA A 89 -3.31 -18.15 9.61
CA ALA A 89 -4.51 -18.94 9.88
C ALA A 89 -5.34 -18.46 11.08
N PRO A 90 -4.77 -18.18 12.27
CA PRO A 90 -5.56 -17.80 13.43
C PRO A 90 -6.31 -16.49 13.20
N ARG A 91 -5.64 -15.47 12.68
CA ARG A 91 -6.22 -14.17 12.40
C ARG A 91 -7.25 -14.25 11.27
N MET A 92 -6.97 -15.06 10.25
CA MET A 92 -7.92 -15.31 9.16
C MET A 92 -9.18 -16.03 9.65
N ASN A 93 -9.06 -16.98 10.59
CA ASN A 93 -10.22 -17.63 11.20
C ASN A 93 -11.06 -16.63 12.03
N GLU A 94 -10.44 -15.66 12.71
CA GLU A 94 -11.17 -14.55 13.36
C GLU A 94 -11.98 -13.73 12.34
N VAL A 95 -11.37 -13.37 11.22
CA VAL A 95 -12.04 -12.66 10.11
C VAL A 95 -13.25 -13.45 9.63
N ILE A 96 -13.07 -14.73 9.33
CA ILE A 96 -14.13 -15.59 8.79
C ILE A 96 -15.27 -15.72 9.82
N LYS A 97 -14.95 -15.94 11.10
CA LYS A 97 -15.96 -16.01 12.19
C LYS A 97 -16.76 -14.72 12.31
N ALA A 98 -16.10 -13.57 12.25
CA ALA A 98 -16.79 -12.28 12.31
C ALA A 98 -17.66 -12.03 11.07
N ALA A 99 -17.15 -12.37 9.88
CA ALA A 99 -17.90 -12.28 8.64
C ALA A 99 -19.15 -13.17 8.65
N ARG A 100 -19.05 -14.41 9.14
CA ARG A 100 -20.22 -15.29 9.34
C ARG A 100 -21.27 -14.65 10.24
N LYS A 101 -20.86 -14.10 11.39
CA LYS A 101 -21.76 -13.41 12.34
C LYS A 101 -22.46 -12.20 11.72
N LEU A 102 -21.79 -11.51 10.80
CA LEU A 102 -22.35 -10.36 10.07
C LEU A 102 -23.27 -10.78 8.91
N GLY A 103 -23.25 -12.04 8.48
CA GLY A 103 -24.09 -12.58 7.41
C GLY A 103 -23.42 -12.71 6.05
N PHE A 104 -22.08 -12.62 5.98
CA PHE A 104 -21.34 -12.89 4.74
C PHE A 104 -21.46 -14.36 4.35
N THR A 105 -21.50 -14.61 3.04
CA THR A 105 -21.32 -15.98 2.50
C THR A 105 -19.85 -16.35 2.53
N ILE A 106 -19.49 -17.48 3.14
CA ILE A 106 -18.10 -17.97 3.17
C ILE A 106 -17.93 -19.11 2.16
N ILE A 107 -16.93 -18.96 1.29
CA ILE A 107 -16.59 -19.94 0.26
C ILE A 107 -15.13 -20.36 0.48
N HIS A 108 -14.92 -21.61 0.85
CA HIS A 108 -13.60 -22.22 0.95
C HIS A 108 -13.20 -22.80 -0.40
N ALA A 109 -12.06 -22.35 -0.93
CA ALA A 109 -11.57 -22.78 -2.23
C ALA A 109 -10.17 -23.43 -2.13
N PRO A 110 -10.07 -24.64 -1.54
CA PRO A 110 -8.81 -25.36 -1.43
C PRO A 110 -8.54 -26.13 -2.74
N SER A 111 -7.90 -25.47 -3.70
CA SER A 111 -7.73 -26.04 -5.04
C SER A 111 -7.01 -27.39 -5.01
N SER A 112 -7.43 -28.31 -5.88
CA SER A 112 -6.95 -29.69 -5.95
C SER A 112 -7.21 -30.54 -4.70
N CYS A 113 -7.94 -30.03 -3.71
CA CYS A 113 -8.23 -30.72 -2.45
C CYS A 113 -9.72 -30.94 -2.20
N VAL A 114 -10.61 -30.53 -3.11
CA VAL A 114 -12.07 -30.60 -2.92
C VAL A 114 -12.56 -32.03 -2.68
N LYS A 115 -11.88 -33.04 -3.23
CA LYS A 115 -12.20 -34.46 -3.00
C LYS A 115 -12.21 -34.85 -1.51
N ALA A 116 -11.36 -34.24 -0.68
CA ALA A 116 -11.35 -34.49 0.76
C ALA A 116 -12.67 -34.08 1.46
N TYR A 117 -13.51 -33.30 0.77
CA TYR A 117 -14.75 -32.76 1.28
C TYR A 117 -16.00 -33.33 0.59
N GLU A 118 -15.89 -34.40 -0.20
CA GLU A 118 -17.01 -34.95 -0.99
C GLU A 118 -18.27 -35.25 -0.15
N ASN A 119 -18.08 -35.62 1.13
CA ASN A 119 -19.16 -35.93 2.06
C ASN A 119 -19.51 -34.78 3.02
N HIS A 120 -18.75 -33.67 3.00
CA HIS A 120 -18.95 -32.53 3.89
C HIS A 120 -20.21 -31.74 3.47
N PRO A 121 -21.07 -31.30 4.41
CA PRO A 121 -22.28 -30.53 4.07
C PRO A 121 -22.00 -29.31 3.19
N ALA A 122 -20.98 -28.52 3.52
CA ALA A 122 -20.55 -27.37 2.71
C ALA A 122 -20.20 -27.71 1.24
N ARG A 123 -19.75 -28.92 0.93
CA ARG A 123 -19.56 -29.36 -0.46
C ARG A 123 -20.90 -29.71 -1.11
N LYS A 124 -21.79 -30.39 -0.39
CA LYS A 124 -23.15 -30.70 -0.86
C LYS A 124 -23.94 -29.44 -1.17
N HIS A 125 -23.83 -28.40 -0.35
CA HIS A 125 -24.45 -27.08 -0.62
C HIS A 125 -24.06 -26.50 -1.99
N VAL A 126 -22.82 -26.69 -2.43
CA VAL A 126 -22.39 -26.26 -3.77
C VAL A 126 -23.04 -27.12 -4.86
N LEU A 127 -23.05 -28.44 -4.69
CA LEU A 127 -23.63 -29.37 -5.66
C LEU A 127 -25.16 -29.20 -5.80
N ASP A 128 -25.83 -28.87 -4.70
CA ASP A 128 -27.27 -28.60 -4.65
C ASP A 128 -27.63 -27.19 -5.15
N THR A 129 -26.63 -26.31 -5.32
CA THR A 129 -26.86 -24.96 -5.85
C THR A 129 -27.20 -25.05 -7.35
N PRO A 130 -28.34 -24.49 -7.79
CA PRO A 130 -28.67 -24.44 -9.21
C PRO A 130 -27.59 -23.71 -10.01
N LYS A 131 -27.19 -24.31 -11.13
CA LYS A 131 -26.25 -23.68 -12.06
C LYS A 131 -26.75 -22.29 -12.47
N ALA A 132 -25.86 -21.30 -12.47
CA ALA A 132 -26.20 -19.96 -12.93
C ALA A 132 -26.75 -19.99 -14.37
N LYS A 133 -27.78 -19.18 -14.62
CA LYS A 133 -28.38 -19.01 -15.96
C LYS A 133 -27.34 -18.56 -17.00
N THR A 134 -26.37 -17.77 -16.56
CA THR A 134 -25.28 -17.27 -17.39
C THR A 134 -23.98 -17.47 -16.64
N LEU A 135 -23.07 -18.23 -17.25
CA LEU A 135 -21.70 -18.36 -16.78
C LEU A 135 -20.81 -17.42 -17.61
N PRO A 136 -19.89 -16.67 -16.96
CA PRO A 136 -18.93 -15.90 -17.70
C PRO A 136 -18.05 -16.79 -18.57
N LYS A 137 -17.64 -16.27 -19.73
CA LYS A 137 -16.73 -16.98 -20.62
C LYS A 137 -15.43 -17.30 -19.89
N ASP A 138 -14.93 -18.51 -20.08
CA ASP A 138 -13.66 -18.99 -19.54
C ASP A 138 -13.60 -18.91 -17.99
N ILE A 139 -14.74 -18.96 -17.29
CA ILE A 139 -14.80 -18.82 -15.84
C ILE A 139 -14.01 -19.94 -15.12
N ASP A 140 -13.99 -21.14 -15.68
CA ASP A 140 -13.26 -22.30 -15.14
C ASP A 140 -11.76 -22.32 -15.49
N LEU A 141 -11.27 -21.36 -16.29
CA LEU A 141 -9.87 -21.31 -16.70
C LEU A 141 -9.04 -20.42 -15.77
N TRP A 142 -7.75 -20.73 -15.68
CA TRP A 142 -6.79 -19.85 -15.04
C TRP A 142 -6.67 -18.51 -15.79
N CYS A 143 -6.89 -17.39 -15.09
CA CYS A 143 -6.78 -16.06 -15.64
C CYS A 143 -5.37 -15.50 -15.46
N LYS A 144 -4.57 -15.54 -16.54
CA LYS A 144 -3.18 -15.08 -16.52
C LYS A 144 -3.06 -13.55 -16.41
N GLN A 145 -3.99 -12.81 -17.00
CA GLN A 145 -3.95 -11.35 -17.08
C GLN A 145 -5.34 -10.81 -17.50
N ILE A 146 -5.65 -9.57 -17.12
CA ILE A 146 -6.77 -8.78 -17.65
C ILE A 146 -6.28 -7.52 -18.37
N PRO A 147 -7.05 -6.91 -19.29
CA PRO A 147 -6.57 -5.81 -20.13
C PRO A 147 -5.98 -4.62 -19.37
N SER A 148 -6.53 -4.27 -18.20
CA SER A 148 -6.03 -3.19 -17.36
C SER A 148 -4.60 -3.42 -16.83
N GLU A 149 -4.15 -4.67 -16.73
CA GLU A 149 -2.79 -5.01 -16.33
C GLU A 149 -1.76 -4.81 -17.47
N GLU A 150 -2.19 -4.67 -18.74
CA GLU A 150 -1.28 -4.44 -19.88
C GLU A 150 -0.57 -3.08 -19.79
N ALA A 151 -1.14 -2.13 -19.05
CA ALA A 151 -0.53 -0.83 -18.78
C ALA A 151 0.62 -0.90 -17.74
N GLY A 152 0.84 -2.06 -17.11
CA GLY A 152 1.82 -2.24 -16.05
C GLY A 152 2.90 -3.26 -16.39
N LYS A 153 4.05 -3.13 -15.71
CA LYS A 153 5.06 -4.19 -15.67
C LYS A 153 4.81 -5.06 -14.44
N TYR A 154 4.81 -6.37 -14.63
CA TYR A 154 4.68 -7.31 -13.51
C TYR A 154 5.86 -7.14 -12.54
N PRO A 155 5.63 -7.04 -11.22
CA PRO A 155 6.59 -6.38 -10.34
C PRO A 155 7.66 -7.30 -9.74
N ILE A 156 7.49 -8.61 -9.83
CA ILE A 156 8.44 -9.61 -9.32
C ILE A 156 8.79 -10.64 -10.39
N ASP A 157 9.98 -11.19 -10.31
CA ASP A 157 10.36 -12.38 -11.06
C ASP A 157 10.03 -13.64 -10.24
N GLN A 158 9.06 -14.40 -10.73
CA GLN A 158 8.57 -15.65 -10.14
C GLN A 158 8.87 -16.86 -11.04
N SER A 159 9.83 -16.74 -11.98
CA SER A 159 10.14 -17.79 -12.96
C SER A 159 10.73 -19.07 -12.34
N ASP A 160 11.24 -19.00 -11.11
CA ASP A 160 11.73 -20.15 -10.34
C ASP A 160 10.66 -20.77 -9.42
N GLY A 161 9.41 -20.30 -9.50
CA GLY A 161 8.32 -20.73 -8.63
C GLY A 161 8.23 -19.98 -7.30
N GLY A 162 9.17 -19.07 -7.00
CA GLY A 162 9.12 -18.19 -5.83
C GLY A 162 9.49 -18.87 -4.50
N GLU A 163 10.17 -20.02 -4.56
CA GLU A 163 10.68 -20.76 -3.40
C GLU A 163 11.72 -19.93 -2.62
N ASP A 164 11.46 -19.69 -1.34
CA ASP A 164 12.30 -18.87 -0.46
C ASP A 164 12.91 -19.64 0.72
N ASP A 165 12.81 -20.97 0.72
CA ASP A 165 13.51 -21.84 1.66
C ASP A 165 15.05 -21.73 1.53
N ASP A 166 15.73 -21.98 2.65
CA ASP A 166 17.13 -22.37 2.59
C ASP A 166 17.24 -23.74 1.87
N PRO A 167 18.16 -23.94 0.91
CA PRO A 167 18.24 -25.18 0.16
C PRO A 167 18.39 -26.45 1.01
N VAL A 168 19.09 -26.36 2.16
CA VAL A 168 19.27 -27.50 3.06
C VAL A 168 17.99 -27.76 3.85
N GLU A 169 17.30 -26.71 4.32
CA GLU A 169 15.97 -26.87 4.92
C GLU A 169 14.97 -27.44 3.92
N HIS A 170 14.99 -26.98 2.67
CA HIS A 170 14.09 -27.44 1.61
C HIS A 170 14.26 -28.94 1.34
N GLN A 171 15.50 -29.41 1.24
CA GLN A 171 15.78 -30.83 1.03
C GLN A 171 15.26 -31.68 2.20
N LYS A 172 15.52 -31.26 3.45
CA LYS A 172 15.02 -31.95 4.65
C LYS A 172 13.50 -31.96 4.69
N TRP A 173 12.87 -30.84 4.33
CA TRP A 173 11.42 -30.73 4.26
C TRP A 173 10.83 -31.71 3.23
N ALA A 174 11.45 -31.82 2.05
CA ALA A 174 11.03 -32.77 1.03
C ALA A 174 11.14 -34.24 1.51
N GLU A 175 12.18 -34.59 2.27
CA GLU A 175 12.33 -35.91 2.89
C GLU A 175 11.27 -36.16 3.96
N GLU A 176 10.98 -35.17 4.81
CA GLU A 176 9.92 -35.24 5.82
C GLU A 176 8.54 -35.42 5.19
N LEU A 177 8.25 -34.71 4.09
CA LEU A 177 7.01 -34.87 3.33
C LEU A 177 6.87 -36.30 2.79
N LYS A 178 7.94 -36.90 2.26
CA LYS A 178 7.92 -38.30 1.81
C LYS A 178 7.66 -39.25 2.97
N ALA A 179 8.33 -39.05 4.11
CA ALA A 179 8.12 -39.87 5.31
C ALA A 179 6.67 -39.79 5.83
N ARG A 180 6.00 -38.64 5.65
CA ARG A 180 4.57 -38.44 5.96
C ARG A 180 3.62 -38.97 4.86
N GLY A 181 4.11 -39.68 3.84
CA GLY A 181 3.31 -40.18 2.73
C GLY A 181 2.69 -39.07 1.87
N ARG A 182 3.38 -37.92 1.75
CA ARG A 182 3.00 -36.79 0.89
C ARG A 182 3.88 -36.74 -0.35
N ASN A 183 3.34 -36.21 -1.45
CA ASN A 183 4.13 -35.87 -2.63
C ASN A 183 4.88 -34.56 -2.38
N PRO A 184 6.22 -34.52 -2.36
CA PRO A 184 6.96 -33.29 -2.06
C PRO A 184 6.70 -32.13 -3.02
N ARG A 185 6.23 -32.39 -4.25
CA ARG A 185 5.91 -31.35 -5.23
C ARG A 185 4.51 -30.75 -5.03
N ALA A 186 3.61 -31.49 -4.39
CA ALA A 186 2.23 -31.10 -4.15
C ALA A 186 1.72 -31.80 -2.87
N PRO A 187 2.20 -31.39 -1.68
CA PRO A 187 1.94 -32.13 -0.45
C PRO A 187 0.54 -31.87 0.14
N TRP A 188 -0.16 -30.84 -0.33
CA TRP A 188 -1.49 -30.46 0.13
C TRP A 188 -2.53 -31.57 -0.13
N LYS A 189 -3.43 -31.77 0.83
CA LYS A 189 -4.59 -32.68 0.70
C LYS A 189 -5.92 -32.04 1.09
N LYS A 190 -5.88 -30.96 1.87
CA LYS A 190 -7.07 -30.26 2.39
C LYS A 190 -6.72 -28.81 2.75
N GLN A 191 -7.72 -27.98 3.03
CA GLN A 191 -7.53 -26.75 3.80
C GLN A 191 -6.91 -27.07 5.17
N MET A 192 -6.08 -26.15 5.69
CA MET A 192 -5.50 -26.27 7.01
C MET A 192 -6.53 -26.26 8.14
N ASP A 193 -6.25 -27.02 9.20
CA ASP A 193 -7.16 -27.19 10.34
C ASP A 193 -7.35 -25.92 11.18
N GLY A 194 -6.46 -24.93 11.02
CA GLY A 194 -6.61 -23.62 11.67
C GLY A 194 -7.78 -22.77 11.14
N LEU A 195 -8.42 -23.18 10.04
CA LEU A 195 -9.55 -22.51 9.43
C LEU A 195 -10.80 -23.40 9.54
N GLU A 196 -11.71 -23.03 10.44
CA GLU A 196 -12.95 -23.77 10.65
C GLU A 196 -13.87 -23.63 9.45
N ILE A 197 -14.36 -24.77 8.95
CA ILE A 197 -15.40 -24.83 7.92
C ILE A 197 -16.69 -25.27 8.60
N HIS A 198 -17.73 -24.45 8.48
CA HIS A 198 -19.05 -24.75 9.02
C HIS A 198 -19.90 -25.47 7.97
N ASP A 199 -20.89 -26.24 8.42
CA ASP A 199 -21.80 -26.96 7.53
C ASP A 199 -22.51 -26.04 6.54
N ALA A 200 -22.84 -24.81 6.97
CA ALA A 200 -23.54 -23.81 6.15
C ALA A 200 -22.65 -23.04 5.16
N ASP A 201 -21.33 -23.29 5.15
CA ASP A 201 -20.42 -22.66 4.18
C ASP A 201 -20.50 -23.36 2.81
N TYR A 202 -19.63 -22.95 1.89
CA TYR A 202 -19.49 -23.56 0.56
C TYR A 202 -18.05 -24.02 0.33
N ILE A 203 -17.85 -25.19 -0.30
CA ILE A 203 -16.52 -25.68 -0.68
C ILE A 203 -16.46 -26.04 -2.17
N SER A 204 -15.60 -25.36 -2.92
CA SER A 204 -15.32 -25.66 -4.34
C SER A 204 -14.04 -24.95 -4.79
N ASP A 205 -13.37 -25.48 -5.81
CA ASP A 205 -12.30 -24.80 -6.55
C ASP A 205 -12.66 -24.56 -8.04
N SER A 206 -13.89 -24.87 -8.44
CA SER A 206 -14.43 -24.60 -9.77
C SER A 206 -14.98 -23.20 -9.87
N GLY A 207 -14.61 -22.50 -10.95
CA GLY A 207 -15.10 -21.15 -11.22
C GLY A 207 -16.60 -21.13 -11.48
N SER A 208 -17.13 -22.08 -12.24
CA SER A 208 -18.56 -22.15 -12.57
C SER A 208 -19.44 -22.51 -11.38
N GLU A 209 -18.99 -23.40 -10.50
CA GLU A 209 -19.68 -23.73 -9.26
C GLU A 209 -19.71 -22.53 -8.30
N ILE A 210 -18.56 -21.90 -8.04
CA ILE A 210 -18.47 -20.72 -7.18
C ILE A 210 -19.30 -19.57 -7.75
N TRP A 211 -19.25 -19.34 -9.06
CA TRP A 211 -20.08 -18.32 -9.71
C TRP A 211 -21.57 -18.62 -9.53
N SER A 212 -21.99 -19.88 -9.62
CA SER A 212 -23.38 -20.29 -9.42
C SER A 212 -23.85 -20.03 -7.99
N VAL A 213 -23.00 -20.30 -6.99
CA VAL A 213 -23.26 -19.90 -5.59
C VAL A 213 -23.44 -18.40 -5.48
N MET A 214 -22.55 -17.61 -6.08
CA MET A 214 -22.63 -16.15 -6.05
C MET A 214 -23.92 -15.64 -6.68
N GLU A 215 -24.32 -16.16 -7.85
CA GLU A 215 -25.56 -15.74 -8.52
C GLU A 215 -26.81 -16.13 -7.72
N HIS A 216 -26.87 -17.37 -7.23
CA HIS A 216 -28.00 -17.86 -6.43
C HIS A 216 -28.18 -17.07 -5.13
N ARG A 217 -27.06 -16.71 -4.48
CA ARG A 217 -27.03 -15.89 -3.26
C ARG A 217 -27.08 -14.38 -3.53
N LYS A 218 -27.17 -13.95 -4.80
CA LYS A 218 -27.19 -12.54 -5.23
C LYS A 218 -25.97 -11.75 -4.74
N ILE A 219 -24.81 -12.40 -4.68
CA ILE A 219 -23.54 -11.81 -4.28
C ILE A 219 -23.04 -10.86 -5.36
N ARG A 220 -22.77 -9.62 -4.93
CA ARG A 220 -22.22 -8.56 -5.77
C ARG A 220 -20.80 -8.18 -5.34
N ASN A 221 -20.52 -8.28 -4.03
CA ASN A 221 -19.23 -7.91 -3.46
C ASN A 221 -18.45 -9.14 -3.03
N VAL A 222 -17.15 -9.17 -3.33
CA VAL A 222 -16.28 -10.31 -3.06
C VAL A 222 -15.02 -9.83 -2.36
N ILE A 223 -14.76 -10.37 -1.18
CA ILE A 223 -13.47 -10.24 -0.49
C ILE A 223 -12.67 -11.51 -0.80
N LEU A 224 -11.52 -11.36 -1.46
CA LEU A 224 -10.58 -12.46 -1.62
C LEU A 224 -9.49 -12.35 -0.56
N LEU A 225 -9.19 -13.47 0.09
CA LEU A 225 -8.06 -13.64 1.01
C LEU A 225 -7.45 -15.03 0.82
N GLY A 226 -6.25 -15.27 1.32
CA GLY A 226 -5.53 -16.53 1.11
C GLY A 226 -4.15 -16.33 0.49
N VAL A 227 -3.49 -17.41 0.10
CA VAL A 227 -2.04 -17.41 -0.18
C VAL A 227 -1.69 -17.57 -1.66
N HIS A 228 -0.43 -17.26 -1.94
CA HIS A 228 0.19 -17.14 -3.25
C HIS A 228 -0.49 -16.03 -4.08
N THR A 229 -0.46 -14.80 -3.55
CA THR A 229 -1.14 -13.62 -4.10
C THR A 229 -0.87 -13.44 -5.59
N ASN A 230 0.40 -13.59 -5.96
CA ASN A 230 0.93 -13.49 -7.32
C ASN A 230 0.52 -14.62 -8.29
N MET A 231 -0.11 -15.66 -7.77
CA MET A 231 -0.50 -16.83 -8.54
C MET A 231 -1.97 -17.14 -8.28
N CYS A 232 -2.29 -17.79 -7.16
CA CYS A 232 -3.59 -18.40 -6.93
C CYS A 232 -4.69 -17.35 -6.71
N VAL A 233 -4.47 -16.42 -5.77
CA VAL A 233 -5.41 -15.33 -5.46
C VAL A 233 -5.70 -14.50 -6.71
N LEU A 234 -4.71 -14.20 -7.54
CA LEU A 234 -4.91 -13.47 -8.80
C LEU A 234 -5.60 -14.31 -9.87
N GLY A 235 -5.12 -15.54 -10.10
CA GLY A 235 -5.30 -16.26 -11.36
C GLY A 235 -6.20 -17.48 -11.31
N ARG A 236 -6.60 -17.99 -10.14
CA ARG A 236 -7.55 -19.12 -10.06
C ARG A 236 -8.87 -18.78 -10.78
N PRO A 237 -9.66 -19.80 -11.16
CA PRO A 237 -11.01 -19.62 -11.71
C PRO A 237 -11.95 -18.71 -10.89
N PHE A 238 -11.71 -18.64 -9.58
CA PHE A 238 -12.42 -17.79 -8.62
C PHE A 238 -11.59 -16.59 -8.13
N GLY A 239 -10.41 -16.36 -8.72
CA GLY A 239 -9.45 -15.35 -8.32
C GLY A 239 -9.85 -13.92 -8.69
N LEU A 240 -9.06 -12.94 -8.22
CA LEU A 240 -9.32 -11.51 -8.36
C LEU A 240 -9.57 -11.10 -9.83
N ARG A 241 -8.78 -11.63 -10.76
CA ARG A 241 -8.90 -11.30 -12.19
C ARG A 241 -10.23 -11.77 -12.77
N GLN A 242 -10.67 -12.98 -12.41
CA GLN A 242 -11.96 -13.51 -12.85
C GLN A 242 -13.11 -12.71 -12.25
N MET A 243 -13.03 -12.35 -10.97
CA MET A 243 -14.07 -11.55 -10.32
C MET A 243 -14.15 -10.13 -10.91
N ALA A 244 -13.01 -9.47 -11.08
CA ALA A 244 -12.93 -8.11 -11.62
C ALA A 244 -13.42 -8.04 -13.07
N ARG A 245 -12.91 -8.90 -13.96
CA ARG A 245 -13.26 -8.86 -15.39
C ARG A 245 -14.73 -9.18 -15.67
N ASN A 246 -15.37 -9.92 -14.76
CA ASN A 246 -16.76 -10.34 -14.90
C ASN A 246 -17.72 -9.48 -14.05
N GLY A 247 -17.28 -8.33 -13.55
CA GLY A 247 -18.15 -7.28 -13.00
C GLY A 247 -18.55 -7.45 -11.53
N LYS A 248 -17.86 -8.29 -10.74
CA LYS A 248 -18.04 -8.29 -9.28
C LYS A 248 -17.27 -7.11 -8.66
N ASN A 249 -17.82 -6.54 -7.59
CA ASN A 249 -17.11 -5.58 -6.74
C ASN A 249 -16.11 -6.36 -5.88
N VAL A 250 -14.92 -6.62 -6.42
CA VAL A 250 -13.91 -7.43 -5.73
C VAL A 250 -12.89 -6.55 -5.00
N VAL A 251 -12.46 -7.01 -3.83
CA VAL A 251 -11.32 -6.47 -3.10
C VAL A 251 -10.41 -7.60 -2.62
N LEU A 252 -9.11 -7.32 -2.53
CA LEU A 252 -8.16 -8.15 -1.79
C LEU A 252 -8.11 -7.69 -0.33
N MET A 253 -8.17 -8.63 0.63
CA MET A 253 -7.80 -8.35 2.02
C MET A 253 -6.27 -8.43 2.14
N ARG A 254 -5.59 -7.28 1.96
CA ARG A 254 -4.14 -7.21 1.70
C ARG A 254 -3.24 -7.65 2.86
N ASP A 255 -3.76 -7.71 4.08
CA ASP A 255 -3.02 -8.22 5.25
C ASP A 255 -3.30 -9.70 5.53
N MET A 256 -4.28 -10.31 4.85
CA MET A 256 -4.61 -11.74 4.91
C MET A 256 -4.12 -12.48 3.65
N THR A 257 -2.91 -12.17 3.20
CA THR A 257 -2.31 -12.80 2.02
C THR A 257 -0.80 -12.95 2.13
N ASP A 258 -0.25 -13.82 1.27
CA ASP A 258 1.19 -14.10 1.15
C ASP A 258 1.53 -14.41 -0.30
N THR A 259 2.73 -14.12 -0.76
CA THR A 259 3.17 -14.29 -2.16
C THR A 259 4.22 -15.41 -2.26
N MET A 260 4.26 -16.16 -3.37
CA MET A 260 5.43 -16.98 -3.69
C MET A 260 6.50 -16.10 -4.32
N TYR A 261 7.49 -15.68 -3.54
CA TYR A 261 8.59 -14.83 -4.00
C TYR A 261 9.91 -15.19 -3.33
N ASN A 262 10.91 -15.47 -4.16
CA ASN A 262 12.28 -15.70 -3.76
C ASN A 262 13.06 -14.36 -3.69
N PRO A 263 13.52 -13.91 -2.51
CA PRO A 263 14.31 -12.68 -2.37
C PRO A 263 15.62 -12.64 -3.19
N LYS A 264 16.09 -13.77 -3.71
CA LYS A 264 17.25 -13.88 -4.61
C LYS A 264 16.91 -13.60 -6.07
N ARG A 265 15.63 -13.38 -6.42
CA ARG A 265 15.16 -12.98 -7.74
C ARG A 265 14.79 -11.51 -7.77
N ALA A 266 14.78 -10.92 -8.97
CA ALA A 266 14.42 -9.52 -9.15
C ALA A 266 13.03 -9.24 -8.52
N PRO A 267 12.85 -8.11 -7.81
CA PRO A 267 13.74 -6.95 -7.75
C PRO A 267 14.79 -6.99 -6.63
N PHE A 268 15.09 -8.16 -6.06
CA PHE A 268 16.03 -8.34 -4.95
C PHE A 268 15.62 -7.50 -3.75
N VAL A 269 14.44 -7.81 -3.19
CA VAL A 269 13.89 -7.16 -1.99
C VAL A 269 13.52 -8.21 -0.95
N SER A 270 13.10 -7.80 0.25
CA SER A 270 12.61 -8.77 1.23
C SER A 270 11.37 -9.49 0.69
N HIS A 271 11.11 -10.69 1.21
CA HIS A 271 9.89 -11.44 0.88
C HIS A 271 8.62 -10.58 1.04
N PHE A 272 8.52 -9.89 2.18
CA PHE A 272 7.37 -9.03 2.50
C PHE A 272 7.23 -7.85 1.54
N THR A 273 8.35 -7.28 1.06
CA THR A 273 8.31 -6.25 -0.01
C THR A 273 7.83 -6.83 -1.33
N GLY A 274 8.19 -8.08 -1.66
CA GLY A 274 7.63 -8.79 -2.81
C GLY A 274 6.10 -8.89 -2.74
N THR A 275 5.56 -9.20 -1.55
CA THR A 275 4.12 -9.17 -1.30
C THR A 275 3.53 -7.76 -1.45
N ASP A 276 4.17 -6.73 -0.86
CA ASP A 276 3.74 -5.33 -0.99
C ASP A 276 3.65 -4.89 -2.47
N LEU A 277 4.61 -5.30 -3.30
CA LEU A 277 4.67 -4.97 -4.72
C LEU A 277 3.54 -5.62 -5.52
N ILE A 278 3.17 -6.86 -5.20
CA ILE A 278 2.01 -7.54 -5.80
C ILE A 278 0.70 -6.88 -5.38
N VAL A 279 0.57 -6.53 -4.10
CA VAL A 279 -0.57 -5.75 -3.60
C VAL A 279 -0.68 -4.41 -4.33
N GLU A 280 0.44 -3.71 -4.53
CA GLU A 280 0.48 -2.47 -5.29
C GLU A 280 0.08 -2.67 -6.77
N HIS A 281 0.52 -3.74 -7.42
CA HIS A 281 0.08 -4.09 -8.78
C HIS A 281 -1.43 -4.33 -8.84
N ILE A 282 -1.98 -5.04 -7.87
CA ILE A 282 -3.43 -5.27 -7.74
C ILE A 282 -4.18 -3.94 -7.58
N GLU A 283 -3.70 -3.05 -6.72
CA GLU A 283 -4.31 -1.73 -6.46
C GLU A 283 -4.32 -0.80 -7.66
N LYS A 284 -3.35 -0.97 -8.58
CA LYS A 284 -3.23 -0.17 -9.80
C LYS A 284 -4.15 -0.69 -10.91
N TYR A 285 -4.21 -2.01 -11.07
CA TYR A 285 -4.67 -2.60 -12.33
C TYR A 285 -5.80 -3.62 -12.19
N VAL A 286 -6.07 -4.14 -10.99
CA VAL A 286 -7.04 -5.22 -10.80
C VAL A 286 -8.22 -4.75 -9.96
N CYS A 287 -7.98 -4.38 -8.71
CA CYS A 287 -9.05 -3.97 -7.80
C CYS A 287 -8.52 -3.24 -6.55
N PRO A 288 -9.38 -2.53 -5.81
CA PRO A 288 -9.02 -1.98 -4.51
C PRO A 288 -8.73 -3.05 -3.46
N THR A 289 -8.19 -2.64 -2.31
CA THR A 289 -7.87 -3.51 -1.18
C THR A 289 -8.43 -3.02 0.16
N ILE A 290 -8.63 -3.93 1.09
CA ILE A 290 -9.06 -3.67 2.48
C ILE A 290 -8.13 -4.42 3.46
N THR A 291 -8.27 -4.18 4.76
CA THR A 291 -7.54 -4.91 5.82
C THR A 291 -8.48 -5.61 6.79
N SER A 292 -7.98 -6.65 7.46
CA SER A 292 -8.75 -7.50 8.37
C SER A 292 -9.42 -6.73 9.51
N ASP A 293 -8.78 -5.67 10.01
CA ASP A 293 -9.30 -4.80 11.07
C ASP A 293 -10.63 -4.11 10.70
N ALA A 294 -10.98 -4.04 9.41
CA ALA A 294 -12.30 -3.57 8.99
C ALA A 294 -13.45 -4.47 9.47
N LEU A 295 -13.18 -5.77 9.70
CA LEU A 295 -14.18 -6.74 10.19
C LEU A 295 -14.01 -7.08 11.67
N ILE A 296 -12.79 -7.08 12.19
CA ILE A 296 -12.47 -7.56 13.54
C ILE A 296 -11.82 -6.52 14.45
N GLY A 297 -11.65 -5.29 13.97
CA GLY A 297 -11.00 -4.20 14.70
C GLY A 297 -9.51 -4.45 14.99
N GLY A 298 -8.94 -3.59 15.83
CA GLY A 298 -7.53 -3.66 16.22
C GLY A 298 -6.61 -3.06 15.16
N GLN A 299 -5.56 -3.79 14.79
CA GLN A 299 -4.60 -3.38 13.76
C GLN A 299 -4.60 -4.41 12.62
N PRO A 300 -4.21 -3.99 11.40
CA PRO A 300 -3.92 -4.93 10.32
C PRO A 300 -2.91 -5.99 10.76
N PHE A 301 -3.06 -7.21 10.25
CA PHE A 301 -2.11 -8.27 10.52
C PHE A 301 -0.73 -7.92 9.97
N ARG A 302 0.29 -8.39 10.69
CA ARG A 302 1.68 -8.26 10.30
C ARG A 302 2.44 -9.50 10.72
N PHE A 303 3.15 -10.11 9.79
CA PHE A 303 4.02 -11.25 10.08
C PHE A 303 5.05 -10.89 11.16
N LYS A 304 5.27 -11.81 12.09
CA LYS A 304 6.22 -11.70 13.19
C LYS A 304 7.63 -11.37 12.69
N HIS A 305 8.02 -11.91 11.54
CA HIS A 305 9.32 -11.69 10.93
C HIS A 305 9.41 -10.45 10.05
N ASP A 306 8.28 -9.79 9.73
CA ASP A 306 8.32 -8.47 9.11
C ASP A 306 8.63 -7.40 10.18
N LYS A 307 9.89 -7.02 10.28
CA LYS A 307 10.37 -5.98 11.22
C LYS A 307 10.64 -4.62 10.56
N ARG A 308 10.27 -4.45 9.29
CA ARG A 308 10.57 -3.24 8.50
C ARG A 308 9.79 -2.02 9.01
N PRO A 309 10.40 -0.94 9.49
CA PRO A 309 9.66 0.29 9.76
C PRO A 309 8.94 0.82 8.51
N ASN A 310 7.81 1.48 8.72
CA ASN A 310 7.03 2.14 7.67
C ASN A 310 7.70 3.47 7.30
N LEU A 311 8.22 3.54 6.07
CA LEU A 311 8.81 4.76 5.51
C LEU A 311 7.81 5.44 4.57
N LEU A 312 7.48 6.69 4.87
CA LEU A 312 6.72 7.55 3.97
C LEU A 312 7.64 8.55 3.26
N ILE A 313 7.70 8.49 1.94
CA ILE A 313 8.45 9.44 1.11
C ILE A 313 7.48 10.47 0.52
N ILE A 314 7.59 11.73 0.92
CA ILE A 314 6.70 12.81 0.47
C ILE A 314 7.46 13.68 -0.52
N MET A 315 6.99 13.71 -1.77
CA MET A 315 7.64 14.35 -2.91
C MET A 315 6.72 15.38 -3.56
N ALA A 316 7.09 16.66 -3.46
CA ALA A 316 6.31 17.75 -4.03
C ALA A 316 7.17 18.94 -4.51
N GLU A 317 8.44 18.73 -4.75
CA GLU A 317 9.30 19.74 -5.39
C GLU A 317 9.35 19.55 -6.92
N ARG A 318 9.62 20.63 -7.66
CA ARG A 318 9.59 20.67 -9.15
C ARG A 318 10.96 21.02 -9.76
N GLU A 319 11.98 21.23 -8.94
CA GLU A 319 13.26 21.82 -9.35
C GLU A 319 14.34 20.75 -9.58
N TYR A 320 14.38 19.73 -8.71
CA TYR A 320 15.45 18.73 -8.66
C TYR A 320 15.00 17.33 -9.09
N LYS A 321 13.75 17.18 -9.51
CA LYS A 321 13.16 15.94 -10.05
C LYS A 321 13.25 14.77 -9.07
N THR A 322 13.15 15.04 -7.77
CA THR A 322 13.16 14.01 -6.73
C THR A 322 11.97 13.07 -6.81
N ASN A 323 10.87 13.48 -7.45
CA ASN A 323 9.76 12.60 -7.81
C ASN A 323 10.16 11.47 -8.79
N GLN A 324 11.31 11.57 -9.45
CA GLN A 324 11.90 10.52 -10.30
C GLN A 324 13.01 9.77 -9.58
N THR A 325 13.90 10.49 -8.88
CA THR A 325 15.08 9.85 -8.27
C THR A 325 14.80 9.13 -6.97
N LEU A 326 13.90 9.64 -6.11
CA LEU A 326 13.60 9.01 -4.82
C LEU A 326 12.85 7.68 -4.96
N PRO A 327 11.86 7.51 -5.87
CA PRO A 327 11.26 6.20 -6.10
C PRO A 327 12.27 5.17 -6.58
N LYS A 328 13.16 5.54 -7.51
CA LYS A 328 14.24 4.67 -7.98
C LYS A 328 15.19 4.29 -6.85
N PHE A 329 15.66 5.27 -6.07
CA PHE A 329 16.49 5.05 -4.89
C PHE A 329 15.82 4.10 -3.89
N ALA A 330 14.52 4.28 -3.63
CA ALA A 330 13.78 3.42 -2.72
C ALA A 330 13.70 1.97 -3.21
N ALA A 331 13.36 1.78 -4.49
CA ALA A 331 13.30 0.46 -5.11
C ALA A 331 14.64 -0.28 -5.07
N GLU A 332 15.75 0.42 -5.34
CA GLU A 332 17.09 -0.18 -5.42
C GLU A 332 17.74 -0.42 -4.05
N HIS A 333 17.35 0.31 -3.00
CA HIS A 333 18.14 0.35 -1.77
C HIS A 333 17.37 0.15 -0.46
N LEU A 334 16.04 0.31 -0.47
CA LEU A 334 15.25 0.34 0.77
C LEU A 334 14.32 -0.86 0.95
N GLY A 335 14.04 -1.63 -0.11
CA GLY A 335 13.09 -2.75 -0.07
C GLY A 335 13.48 -3.93 0.84
N HIS A 336 14.66 -3.97 1.43
CA HIS A 336 14.99 -4.94 2.49
C HIS A 336 14.84 -4.38 3.90
N LEU A 337 14.73 -3.07 4.02
CA LEU A 337 14.88 -2.33 5.28
C LEU A 337 13.58 -1.69 5.73
N PHE A 338 12.76 -1.25 4.77
CA PHE A 338 11.54 -0.48 5.02
C PHE A 338 10.36 -1.07 4.25
N SER A 339 9.16 -0.93 4.83
CA SER A 339 7.92 -0.94 4.03
C SER A 339 7.74 0.48 3.51
N VAL A 340 7.84 0.68 2.19
CA VAL A 340 7.92 2.01 1.59
C VAL A 340 6.59 2.41 0.99
N ASN A 341 6.11 3.60 1.35
CA ASN A 341 5.00 4.27 0.69
C ASN A 341 5.43 5.64 0.15
N THR A 342 4.91 6.03 -1.01
CA THR A 342 5.26 7.29 -1.68
C THR A 342 4.04 8.20 -1.84
N ILE A 343 4.24 9.49 -1.63
CA ILE A 343 3.26 10.55 -1.89
C ILE A 343 3.84 11.48 -2.94
N HIS A 344 3.11 11.63 -4.04
CA HIS A 344 3.42 12.58 -5.11
C HIS A 344 2.48 13.78 -5.00
N ALA A 345 2.98 14.97 -5.34
CA ALA A 345 2.14 16.15 -5.49
C ALA A 345 1.04 15.93 -6.53
N ASN A 346 -0.12 16.55 -6.29
CA ASN A 346 -1.14 16.68 -7.31
C ASN A 346 -0.60 17.53 -8.47
N VAL A 347 -0.77 17.03 -9.69
CA VAL A 347 -0.27 17.69 -10.91
C VAL A 347 -1.04 18.98 -11.21
N ASN A 348 -2.32 19.04 -10.83
CA ASN A 348 -3.25 20.13 -11.12
C ASN A 348 -3.37 21.12 -9.96
N GLU A 349 -3.27 20.66 -8.72
CA GLU A 349 -3.29 21.53 -7.54
C GLU A 349 -1.95 21.48 -6.80
N ARG A 350 -1.22 22.58 -6.87
CA ARG A 350 0.16 22.68 -6.40
C ARG A 350 0.25 22.42 -4.88
N ASN A 351 -0.75 22.79 -4.11
CA ASN A 351 -0.78 22.74 -2.65
C ASN A 351 -1.48 21.48 -2.10
N ASP A 352 -1.79 20.54 -2.98
CA ASP A 352 -2.44 19.28 -2.63
C ASP A 352 -1.45 18.11 -2.68
N LEU A 353 -1.51 17.28 -1.63
CA LEU A 353 -0.78 16.04 -1.45
C LEU A 353 -1.78 14.89 -1.25
N PRO A 354 -2.31 14.28 -2.33
CA PRO A 354 -3.25 13.18 -2.21
C PRO A 354 -2.64 11.99 -1.47
N GLY A 355 -3.36 11.46 -0.48
CA GLY A 355 -2.94 10.30 0.32
C GLY A 355 -2.05 10.61 1.53
N LEU A 356 -1.85 11.90 1.88
CA LEU A 356 -1.01 12.30 3.01
C LEU A 356 -1.45 11.68 4.36
N GLU A 357 -2.70 11.24 4.47
CA GLU A 357 -3.25 10.54 5.64
C GLU A 357 -2.42 9.30 6.03
N ALA A 358 -1.68 8.71 5.08
CA ALA A 358 -0.73 7.62 5.32
C ALA A 358 0.38 7.99 6.32
N ILE A 359 0.63 9.28 6.59
CA ILE A 359 1.62 9.71 7.59
C ILE A 359 1.30 9.23 9.01
N LYS A 360 0.03 8.92 9.30
CA LYS A 360 -0.40 8.34 10.58
C LYS A 360 0.25 6.98 10.85
N GLU A 361 0.49 6.21 9.80
CA GLU A 361 1.08 4.87 9.83
C GLU A 361 2.62 4.90 9.73
N ALA A 362 3.21 6.05 9.41
CA ALA A 362 4.64 6.17 9.18
C ALA A 362 5.44 6.11 10.50
N ASP A 363 6.55 5.37 10.46
CA ASP A 363 7.58 5.38 11.49
C ASP A 363 8.67 6.41 11.16
N VAL A 364 8.97 6.62 9.88
CA VAL A 364 9.94 7.61 9.39
C VAL A 364 9.38 8.35 8.18
N VAL A 365 9.62 9.66 8.09
CA VAL A 365 9.30 10.47 6.91
C VAL A 365 10.56 10.93 6.20
N LEU A 366 10.61 10.71 4.88
CA LEU A 366 11.57 11.35 3.97
C LEU A 366 10.86 12.48 3.21
N LEU A 367 11.30 13.72 3.42
CA LEU A 367 10.66 14.92 2.91
C LEU A 367 11.47 15.55 1.76
N SER A 368 10.83 15.69 0.60
CA SER A 368 11.31 16.46 -0.54
C SER A 368 10.20 17.36 -1.07
N VAL A 369 9.98 18.48 -0.41
CA VAL A 369 8.87 19.40 -0.66
C VAL A 369 9.43 20.81 -0.79
N ARG A 370 8.87 21.59 -1.72
CA ARG A 370 9.31 22.97 -1.99
C ARG A 370 8.13 23.91 -2.01
N ARG A 371 8.09 24.87 -1.08
CA ARG A 371 7.18 26.02 -1.11
C ARG A 371 5.71 25.60 -1.34
N ARG A 372 5.23 24.59 -0.61
CA ARG A 372 3.85 24.10 -0.64
C ARG A 372 3.18 24.49 0.65
N LEU A 373 2.13 25.28 0.57
CA LEU A 373 1.23 25.45 1.71
C LEU A 373 0.18 24.36 1.61
N LEU A 374 -0.28 23.83 2.72
CA LEU A 374 -1.24 22.73 2.70
C LEU A 374 -2.56 23.20 3.29
N ALA A 375 -3.66 22.55 2.93
CA ALA A 375 -4.91 22.71 3.66
C ALA A 375 -4.68 22.48 5.17
N PRO A 376 -5.34 23.23 6.07
CA PRO A 376 -5.13 23.14 7.51
C PRO A 376 -5.14 21.71 8.07
N GLU A 377 -6.07 20.87 7.61
CA GLU A 377 -6.14 19.46 8.04
C GLU A 377 -4.90 18.65 7.65
N LYS A 378 -4.34 18.87 6.46
CA LYS A 378 -3.11 18.21 6.01
C LYS A 378 -1.88 18.73 6.73
N MET A 379 -1.82 20.03 7.00
CA MET A 379 -0.76 20.62 7.81
C MET A 379 -0.80 20.09 9.26
N LYS A 380 -2.00 19.91 9.82
CA LYS A 380 -2.20 19.33 11.14
C LYS A 380 -1.61 17.92 11.25
N LEU A 381 -1.81 17.07 10.25
CA LEU A 381 -1.19 15.73 10.22
C LEU A 381 0.34 15.76 10.33
N LEU A 382 1.00 16.69 9.63
CA LEU A 382 2.45 16.87 9.72
C LEU A 382 2.88 17.37 11.10
N ARG A 383 2.16 18.35 11.66
CA ARG A 383 2.43 18.89 13.00
C ARG A 383 2.26 17.81 14.07
N GLU A 384 1.22 16.99 13.99
CA GLU A 384 0.99 15.85 14.89
C GLU A 384 2.11 14.80 14.77
N TYR A 385 2.53 14.47 13.55
CA TYR A 385 3.65 13.56 13.32
C TYR A 385 4.95 14.06 13.98
N VAL A 386 5.25 15.34 13.81
CA VAL A 386 6.41 15.99 14.42
C VAL A 386 6.29 16.03 15.94
N ALA A 387 5.13 16.43 16.47
CA ALA A 387 4.88 16.53 17.90
C ALA A 387 4.98 15.17 18.61
N ALA A 388 4.68 14.08 17.91
CA ALA A 388 4.88 12.71 18.40
C ALA A 388 6.36 12.28 18.47
N GLY A 389 7.32 13.15 18.15
CA GLY A 389 8.76 12.86 18.22
C GLY A 389 9.24 11.89 17.14
N LYS A 390 8.45 11.67 16.08
CA LYS A 390 8.79 10.69 15.03
C LYS A 390 9.91 11.19 14.10
N PRO A 391 10.85 10.32 13.65
CA PRO A 391 12.00 10.72 12.84
C PRO A 391 11.67 11.38 11.49
N ILE A 392 12.46 12.39 11.10
CA ILE A 392 12.31 13.09 9.82
C ILE A 392 13.67 13.22 9.13
N VAL A 393 13.70 12.87 7.84
CA VAL A 393 14.84 13.05 6.94
C VAL A 393 14.45 14.05 5.87
N GLY A 394 15.22 15.13 5.71
CA GLY A 394 14.99 16.16 4.69
C GLY A 394 16.06 16.14 3.60
N VAL A 395 15.65 16.34 2.35
CA VAL A 395 16.56 16.57 1.21
C VAL A 395 16.24 17.89 0.50
N ARG A 396 17.26 18.51 -0.11
CA ARG A 396 17.19 19.78 -0.88
C ARG A 396 16.21 20.79 -0.28
N THR A 397 15.09 20.99 -0.96
CA THR A 397 14.15 22.10 -0.78
C THR A 397 13.29 21.97 0.47
N SER A 398 13.39 20.84 1.17
CA SER A 398 12.66 20.61 2.42
C SER A 398 12.96 21.64 3.51
N SER A 399 14.13 22.29 3.49
CA SER A 399 14.45 23.45 4.35
C SER A 399 13.55 24.67 4.12
N HIS A 400 12.70 24.62 3.12
CA HIS A 400 11.68 25.62 2.88
C HIS A 400 10.44 24.97 2.28
N ALA A 401 10.08 23.80 2.81
CA ALA A 401 8.94 23.01 2.37
C ALA A 401 7.62 23.78 2.45
N PHE A 402 7.35 24.41 3.60
CA PHE A 402 6.00 24.88 3.96
C PHE A 402 5.88 26.39 4.13
N ALA A 403 6.76 27.16 3.48
CA ALA A 403 6.78 28.62 3.59
C ALA A 403 6.86 29.22 2.19
N LEU A 404 6.10 30.27 1.88
CA LEU A 404 6.29 31.02 0.65
C LEU A 404 7.53 31.92 0.73
N ARG A 405 8.01 32.42 -0.42
CA ARG A 405 9.20 33.29 -0.46
C ARG A 405 8.85 34.76 -0.25
N LYS A 406 7.74 35.22 -0.83
CA LYS A 406 7.32 36.63 -0.85
C LYS A 406 5.87 36.81 -0.43
N ASP A 407 5.01 35.88 -0.82
CA ASP A 407 3.56 36.00 -0.61
C ASP A 407 3.14 35.48 0.77
N LYS A 408 1.94 35.87 1.21
CA LYS A 408 1.30 35.36 2.43
C LYS A 408 0.37 34.19 2.08
N PRO A 409 0.13 33.25 3.01
CA PRO A 409 -0.89 32.22 2.83
C PRO A 409 -2.27 32.85 2.60
N GLY A 410 -3.04 32.29 1.66
CA GLY A 410 -4.47 32.56 1.55
C GLY A 410 -5.26 31.92 2.71
N PRO A 411 -6.53 32.28 2.92
CA PRO A 411 -7.30 31.86 4.11
C PRO A 411 -7.52 30.34 4.22
N GLU A 412 -7.47 29.61 3.11
CA GLU A 412 -7.68 28.15 3.06
C GLU A 412 -6.39 27.33 3.20
N LEU A 413 -5.26 28.00 3.43
CA LEU A 413 -3.93 27.38 3.42
C LEU A 413 -3.18 27.70 4.69
N ALA A 414 -2.52 26.69 5.24
CA ALA A 414 -1.63 26.82 6.39
C ALA A 414 -0.17 26.74 5.93
N ASP A 415 0.65 27.66 6.42
CA ASP A 415 2.10 27.63 6.30
C ASP A 415 2.76 27.11 7.59
N TRP A 416 4.08 26.94 7.51
CA TRP A 416 4.95 26.65 8.65
C TRP A 416 6.33 27.26 8.40
N PRO A 417 6.46 28.60 8.53
CA PRO A 417 7.69 29.32 8.20
C PRO A 417 8.88 28.93 9.09
N GLU A 418 8.62 28.54 10.34
CA GLU A 418 9.65 28.15 11.30
C GLU A 418 10.14 26.71 11.13
N PHE A 419 9.58 25.93 10.18
CA PHE A 419 9.85 24.49 10.06
C PHE A 419 11.35 24.15 9.96
N ASP A 420 12.11 24.90 9.15
CA ASP A 420 13.56 24.67 9.00
C ASP A 420 14.32 24.87 10.31
N ARG A 421 14.07 25.99 10.97
CA ARG A 421 14.71 26.37 12.23
C ARG A 421 14.35 25.40 13.35
N ASP A 422 13.06 25.10 13.49
CA ASP A 422 12.56 24.36 14.64
C ASP A 422 12.76 22.85 14.48
N ILE A 423 12.67 22.32 13.26
CA ILE A 423 12.73 20.89 12.99
C ILE A 423 14.09 20.48 12.45
N PHE A 424 14.54 21.06 11.33
CA PHE A 424 15.85 20.73 10.77
C PHE A 424 17.00 21.39 11.53
N GLY A 425 16.79 22.46 12.29
CA GLY A 425 17.86 23.23 12.91
C GLY A 425 18.68 24.03 11.90
N GLY A 426 18.13 24.25 10.69
CA GLY A 426 18.73 25.03 9.63
C GLY A 426 18.38 26.52 9.71
N ASN A 427 19.05 27.32 8.88
CA ASN A 427 18.75 28.73 8.68
C ASN A 427 18.80 29.09 7.19
N TYR A 428 17.93 28.47 6.38
CA TYR A 428 17.92 28.71 4.94
C TYR A 428 17.57 30.17 4.59
N THR A 429 18.51 30.88 3.97
CA THR A 429 18.33 32.29 3.53
C THR A 429 18.54 32.48 2.03
N GLY A 430 18.73 31.40 1.27
CA GLY A 430 18.92 31.44 -0.18
C GLY A 430 20.05 30.53 -0.64
N HIS A 431 20.66 30.85 -1.79
CA HIS A 431 21.73 30.04 -2.38
C HIS A 431 22.70 30.89 -3.22
N HIS A 432 23.86 30.33 -3.55
CA HIS A 432 24.94 30.98 -4.33
C HIS A 432 24.78 30.81 -5.85
N GLY A 433 23.53 30.78 -6.36
CA GLY A 433 23.27 30.58 -7.80
C GLY A 433 23.49 29.15 -8.30
N HIS A 434 23.26 28.91 -9.59
CA HIS A 434 23.48 27.62 -10.26
C HIS A 434 24.85 27.60 -10.93
N GLY A 435 25.46 26.42 -11.08
CA GLY A 435 26.68 26.23 -11.89
C GLY A 435 27.92 25.76 -11.11
N PRO A 436 28.33 26.43 -10.01
CA PRO A 436 29.50 26.01 -9.25
C PRO A 436 29.32 24.61 -8.66
N LYS A 437 30.28 23.72 -8.93
CA LYS A 437 30.34 22.41 -8.26
C LYS A 437 30.78 22.61 -6.82
N VAL A 438 30.07 21.95 -5.90
CA VAL A 438 30.36 22.03 -4.47
C VAL A 438 31.34 20.93 -4.09
N THR A 439 32.47 21.33 -3.51
CA THR A 439 33.43 20.40 -2.90
C THR A 439 32.94 20.04 -1.50
N LEU A 440 32.87 18.75 -1.20
CA LEU A 440 32.33 18.24 0.06
C LEU A 440 33.45 17.75 0.98
N THR A 441 33.40 18.16 2.25
CA THR A 441 34.32 17.74 3.30
C THR A 441 33.55 17.44 4.58
N SER A 442 34.13 16.70 5.52
CA SER A 442 33.54 16.56 6.86
C SER A 442 34.25 17.48 7.84
N PRO A 443 33.54 18.28 8.65
CA PRO A 443 34.15 19.11 9.68
C PRO A 443 34.57 18.29 10.92
N ALA A 444 34.14 17.02 11.03
CA ALA A 444 34.41 16.18 12.19
C ALA A 444 35.89 15.75 12.24
N VAL A 445 36.56 16.07 13.33
CA VAL A 445 37.88 15.54 13.69
C VAL A 445 37.67 14.47 14.76
N GLY A 446 37.90 13.19 14.44
CA GLY A 446 37.72 12.08 15.37
C GLY A 446 36.66 11.06 14.94
N ARG A 447 35.75 10.68 15.84
CA ARG A 447 34.79 9.57 15.60
C ARG A 447 33.82 9.91 14.47
N VAL A 448 33.87 9.11 13.41
CA VAL A 448 32.96 9.22 12.26
C VAL A 448 31.52 8.93 12.71
N HIS A 449 30.60 9.85 12.42
CA HIS A 449 29.17 9.65 12.70
C HIS A 449 28.63 8.46 11.88
N PRO A 450 27.74 7.60 12.42
CA PRO A 450 27.25 6.41 11.72
C PRO A 450 26.65 6.68 10.33
N ILE A 451 26.06 7.86 10.13
CA ILE A 451 25.53 8.29 8.82
C ILE A 451 26.63 8.34 7.74
N LEU A 452 27.86 8.72 8.10
CA LEU A 452 28.98 8.84 7.18
C LEU A 452 29.76 7.54 6.97
N MET A 453 29.40 6.45 7.64
CA MET A 453 30.08 5.16 7.45
C MET A 453 29.95 4.66 6.00
N GLY A 454 31.10 4.48 5.33
CA GLY A 454 31.16 4.05 3.94
C GLY A 454 30.82 5.13 2.91
N VAL A 455 30.64 6.39 3.34
CA VAL A 455 30.43 7.53 2.44
C VAL A 455 31.78 8.11 2.02
N ASP A 456 32.18 7.86 0.78
CA ASP A 456 33.40 8.47 0.22
C ASP A 456 33.08 9.87 -0.35
N LEU A 457 33.28 10.90 0.48
CA LEU A 457 33.02 12.30 0.10
C LEU A 457 33.93 12.79 -1.04
N SER A 458 35.11 12.21 -1.24
CA SER A 458 36.00 12.57 -2.35
C SER A 458 35.41 12.20 -3.72
N LYS A 459 34.52 11.20 -3.74
CA LYS A 459 33.80 10.73 -4.93
C LYS A 459 32.40 11.32 -5.05
N LEU A 460 31.94 12.12 -4.09
CA LEU A 460 30.64 12.77 -4.11
C LEU A 460 30.79 14.23 -4.52
N LYS A 461 30.33 14.55 -5.73
CA LYS A 461 30.33 15.91 -6.26
C LYS A 461 28.95 16.51 -6.04
N GLY A 462 28.87 17.60 -5.26
CA GLY A 462 27.64 18.37 -5.14
C GLY A 462 27.38 19.16 -6.43
N THR A 463 26.26 18.89 -7.10
CA THR A 463 25.88 19.51 -8.37
C THR A 463 24.74 20.51 -8.22
N GLY A 464 23.98 20.43 -7.12
CA GLY A 464 23.03 21.46 -6.76
C GLY A 464 23.67 22.75 -6.26
N SER A 465 22.93 23.87 -6.32
CA SER A 465 23.36 25.14 -5.71
C SER A 465 23.72 24.98 -4.23
N LEU A 466 24.83 25.60 -3.81
CA LEU A 466 25.21 25.75 -2.41
C LEU A 466 24.20 26.64 -1.68
N TYR A 467 23.52 26.09 -0.67
CA TYR A 467 22.53 26.81 0.12
C TYR A 467 23.21 27.59 1.25
N LYS A 468 22.68 28.77 1.55
CA LYS A 468 23.08 29.59 2.70
C LYS A 468 22.29 29.12 3.91
N THR A 469 22.93 28.38 4.81
CA THR A 469 22.26 27.64 5.90
C THR A 469 22.84 27.94 7.27
N THR A 470 23.99 28.61 7.32
CA THR A 470 24.71 28.95 8.56
C THR A 470 24.20 30.28 9.16
N PRO A 471 24.18 30.46 10.49
CA PRO A 471 24.50 29.47 11.53
C PRO A 471 23.39 28.42 11.69
N LEU A 472 23.81 27.18 11.98
CA LEU A 472 22.89 26.14 12.42
C LEU A 472 22.43 26.38 13.87
N ALA A 473 21.29 25.80 14.24
CA ALA A 473 20.79 25.86 15.62
C ALA A 473 21.75 25.18 16.61
N LYS A 474 21.73 25.61 17.89
CA LYS A 474 22.63 25.07 18.94
C LYS A 474 22.55 23.54 19.12
N GLY A 475 21.42 22.92 18.80
CA GLY A 475 21.22 21.47 18.88
C GLY A 475 21.59 20.70 17.61
N ALA A 476 22.15 21.37 16.60
CA ALA A 476 22.51 20.78 15.32
C ALA A 476 23.99 20.36 15.32
N THR A 477 24.27 19.21 14.69
CA THR A 477 25.64 18.70 14.50
C THR A 477 25.92 18.57 13.01
N GLU A 478 26.80 19.43 12.50
CA GLU A 478 27.24 19.41 11.11
C GLU A 478 28.06 18.15 10.81
N LEU A 479 27.72 17.48 9.70
CA LEU A 479 28.35 16.25 9.24
C LEU A 479 29.12 16.43 7.94
N ILE A 480 28.60 17.27 7.03
CA ILE A 480 29.21 17.58 5.74
C ILE A 480 29.16 19.09 5.54
N ARG A 481 30.29 19.64 5.12
CA ARG A 481 30.50 21.03 4.73
C ARG A 481 30.77 21.15 3.24
N GLY A 482 30.20 22.17 2.61
CA GLY A 482 30.33 22.45 1.18
C GLY A 482 31.05 23.75 0.93
N SER A 483 31.96 23.75 -0.05
CA SER A 483 32.71 24.94 -0.47
C SER A 483 32.65 25.13 -1.97
N ILE A 484 32.54 26.39 -2.40
CA ILE A 484 32.71 26.85 -3.78
C ILE A 484 33.73 27.99 -3.80
N LYS A 485 34.24 28.34 -4.98
CA LYS A 485 35.17 29.46 -5.14
C LYS A 485 34.48 30.77 -4.69
N ASP A 486 35.22 31.62 -3.99
CA ASP A 486 34.82 32.99 -3.63
C ASP A 486 33.54 33.10 -2.76
N ALA A 487 33.18 32.03 -2.02
CA ALA A 487 32.10 32.04 -1.05
C ALA A 487 32.52 31.42 0.28
N LYS A 488 31.84 31.82 1.37
CA LYS A 488 32.01 31.15 2.66
C LYS A 488 31.50 29.70 2.56
N PRO A 489 32.19 28.72 3.16
CA PRO A 489 31.67 27.37 3.27
C PRO A 489 30.36 27.32 4.04
N GLU A 490 29.45 26.44 3.63
CA GLU A 490 28.12 26.28 4.24
C GLU A 490 27.90 24.83 4.65
N ALA A 491 27.04 24.60 5.64
CA ALA A 491 26.64 23.26 6.04
C ALA A 491 25.81 22.60 4.92
N ILE A 492 26.20 21.38 4.54
CA ILE A 492 25.54 20.57 3.52
C ILE A 492 24.66 19.51 4.16
N ALA A 493 25.14 18.83 5.19
CA ALA A 493 24.36 17.81 5.88
C ALA A 493 24.62 17.87 7.38
N TRP A 494 23.57 17.69 8.16
CA TRP A 494 23.64 17.76 9.62
C TRP A 494 22.52 16.93 10.26
N THR A 495 22.69 16.65 11.54
CA THR A 495 21.61 16.15 12.41
C THR A 495 21.12 17.26 13.31
N HIS A 496 19.88 17.16 13.79
CA HIS A 496 19.33 18.08 14.76
C HIS A 496 18.52 17.32 15.82
N LYS A 497 18.59 17.80 17.06
CA LYS A 497 17.76 17.33 18.17
C LYS A 497 16.75 18.41 18.54
N PRO A 498 15.58 18.46 17.87
CA PRO A 498 14.53 19.42 18.19
C PRO A 498 13.95 19.16 19.58
N LYS A 499 13.24 20.15 20.14
CA LYS A 499 12.58 20.05 21.47
C LYS A 499 11.59 18.89 21.55
N SER A 500 10.95 18.55 20.43
CA SER A 500 10.02 17.43 20.28
C SER A 500 10.69 16.05 20.32
N GLY A 501 12.03 15.97 20.40
CA GLY A 501 12.76 14.72 20.59
C GLY A 501 12.96 13.87 19.33
N ASN A 502 12.56 14.37 18.15
CA ASN A 502 12.72 13.66 16.88
C ASN A 502 14.21 13.37 16.59
N ARG A 503 14.46 12.27 15.88
CA ARG A 503 15.73 12.09 15.17
C ARG A 503 15.64 12.76 13.82
N VAL A 504 16.39 13.84 13.64
CA VAL A 504 16.35 14.62 12.42
C VAL A 504 17.68 14.58 11.70
N PHE A 505 17.64 14.33 10.39
CA PHE A 505 18.75 14.55 9.48
C PHE A 505 18.27 15.42 8.32
N TYR A 506 19.10 16.37 7.91
CA TYR A 506 18.88 17.15 6.70
C TYR A 506 20.12 17.11 5.84
N THR A 507 19.93 17.09 4.52
CA THR A 507 20.98 17.38 3.55
C THR A 507 20.49 18.31 2.45
N SER A 508 21.31 19.29 2.06
CA SER A 508 21.10 20.10 0.87
C SER A 508 21.56 19.38 -0.40
N LEU A 509 21.90 18.09 -0.34
CA LEU A 509 22.04 17.21 -1.51
C LEU A 509 20.67 16.63 -1.90
N GLY A 510 20.59 16.05 -3.10
CA GLY A 510 19.38 15.52 -3.73
C GLY A 510 19.10 16.12 -5.12
N HIS A 511 20.11 16.70 -5.78
CA HIS A 511 20.03 17.03 -7.21
C HIS A 511 19.91 15.74 -8.04
N ILE A 512 19.26 15.80 -9.21
CA ILE A 512 19.12 14.62 -10.08
C ILE A 512 20.46 13.95 -10.41
N ASP A 513 21.52 14.74 -10.61
CA ASP A 513 22.87 14.26 -10.93
C ASP A 513 23.67 13.74 -9.72
N GLU A 514 23.12 13.83 -8.50
CA GLU A 514 23.75 13.30 -7.28
C GLU A 514 23.31 11.86 -7.01
N PHE A 515 22.08 11.47 -7.34
CA PHE A 515 21.58 10.10 -7.13
C PHE A 515 22.30 8.99 -7.90
N PRO A 516 22.81 9.22 -9.13
CA PRO A 516 23.67 8.25 -9.79
C PRO A 516 25.01 7.98 -9.08
N GLN A 517 25.43 8.87 -8.16
CA GLN A 517 26.70 8.74 -7.44
C GLN A 517 26.52 7.83 -6.21
N PRO A 518 27.19 6.65 -6.13
CA PRO A 518 26.97 5.70 -5.03
C PRO A 518 27.09 6.26 -3.61
N PRO A 519 28.02 7.20 -3.30
CA PRO A 519 28.09 7.81 -1.97
C PRO A 519 26.82 8.55 -1.55
N MET A 520 26.05 9.12 -2.49
CA MET A 520 24.76 9.77 -2.19
C MET A 520 23.75 8.74 -1.67
N ASN A 521 23.68 7.59 -2.33
CA ASN A 521 22.75 6.51 -1.95
C ASN A 521 23.14 5.89 -0.60
N VAL A 522 24.44 5.74 -0.33
CA VAL A 522 24.93 5.28 0.98
C VAL A 522 24.58 6.30 2.07
N LEU A 523 24.82 7.60 1.83
CA LEU A 523 24.51 8.67 2.78
C LEU A 523 23.02 8.68 3.15
N LEU A 524 22.14 8.70 2.14
CA LEU A 524 20.70 8.80 2.38
C LEU A 524 20.14 7.53 3.03
N LYS A 525 20.60 6.34 2.62
CA LYS A 525 20.23 5.07 3.24
C LYS A 525 20.66 5.02 4.71
N ASN A 526 21.90 5.43 5.01
CA ASN A 526 22.40 5.47 6.38
C ASN A 526 21.62 6.49 7.23
N ALA A 527 21.28 7.66 6.68
CA ALA A 527 20.45 8.65 7.37
C ALA A 527 19.08 8.07 7.75
N LEU A 528 18.42 7.36 6.84
CA LEU A 528 17.14 6.69 7.11
C LEU A 528 17.29 5.59 8.17
N CYS A 529 18.32 4.75 8.09
CA CYS A 529 18.57 3.69 9.09
C CYS A 529 18.84 4.28 10.48
N TRP A 530 19.67 5.33 10.55
CA TRP A 530 19.97 6.06 11.78
C TRP A 530 18.72 6.70 12.40
N ALA A 531 17.88 7.32 11.56
CA ALA A 531 16.64 7.94 11.97
C ALA A 531 15.66 6.89 12.55
N ALA A 532 15.52 5.76 11.84
CA ALA A 532 14.67 4.64 12.23
C ALA A 532 15.22 3.79 13.40
N LYS A 533 16.48 4.00 13.80
CA LYS A 533 17.21 3.16 14.77
C LYS A 533 17.27 1.68 14.38
N ILE A 534 17.34 1.39 13.07
CA ILE A 534 17.57 0.02 12.58
C ILE A 534 19.06 -0.19 12.24
N PRO A 535 19.57 -1.43 12.28
CA PRO A 535 20.96 -1.71 11.95
C PRO A 535 21.34 -1.19 10.56
N PHE A 536 22.53 -0.60 10.46
CA PHE A 536 23.10 -0.24 9.16
C PHE A 536 23.45 -1.53 8.41
N PRO A 537 23.09 -1.66 7.13
CA PRO A 537 23.57 -2.76 6.31
C PRO A 537 25.09 -2.69 6.31
N GLN A 538 25.77 -3.70 6.87
CA GLN A 538 27.20 -3.81 6.71
C GLN A 538 27.49 -3.91 5.21
N ALA A 539 28.51 -3.19 4.73
CA ALA A 539 28.98 -3.40 3.37
C ALA A 539 29.30 -4.90 3.25
N LYS A 540 28.58 -5.63 2.39
CA LYS A 540 28.98 -6.99 2.02
C LYS A 540 30.42 -6.85 1.53
N ARG A 541 31.37 -7.44 2.28
CA ARG A 541 32.73 -7.63 1.75
C ARG A 541 32.52 -8.43 0.46
N LYS A 542 32.85 -7.80 -0.67
CA LYS A 542 32.83 -8.45 -1.98
C LYS A 542 33.80 -9.61 -1.98
#